data_AF-A0A938ATK2-F1
#
_entry.id   AF-A0A938ATK2-F1
#
_cell.length_a   1.000
_cell.length_b   1.000
_cell.length_c   1.000
_cell.angle_alpha   90.00
_cell.angle_beta   90.00
_cell.angle_gamma   90.00
#
_symmetry.space_group_name_H-M   'P 1'
#
loop_
_entity.id
_entity.type
_entity.pdbx_description
1 polymer ?
#
loop_
_entity_poly.entity_id
_entity_poly.type
_entity_poly.pdbx_seq_one_letter_code
_entity_poly.pdbx_strand_id
1 'polypeptide(L)'
;SHGPLDAWIAQGIAMAQLERLEQQAMRHVLDLARAAGLHATTYMEPDVATHSQQDLFGSVDAAALGVRLTEYGTMEPRLSYSFWLPLHPGGGDPRTGT
;
A
#
# COMPACT_ATOMS: atom_id res chain seq x y z
N SER A 1 27.96 21.48 0.15
CA SER A 1 26.81 22.35 0.44
C SER A 1 25.55 21.59 0.12
N HIS A 2 24.72 21.26 1.10
CA HIS A 2 23.39 20.67 0.84
C HIS A 2 22.42 21.83 0.61
N GLY A 3 22.42 22.36 -0.61
CA GLY A 3 21.57 23.49 -0.96
C GLY A 3 20.11 23.06 -1.18
N PRO A 4 19.18 24.02 -1.37
CA PRO A 4 17.78 23.72 -1.67
C PRO A 4 17.60 22.78 -2.88
N LEU A 5 18.48 22.86 -3.88
CA LEU A 5 18.47 21.99 -5.04
C LEU A 5 18.71 20.51 -4.68
N ASP A 6 19.69 20.23 -3.82
CA ASP A 6 19.99 18.85 -3.40
C ASP A 6 18.83 18.25 -2.61
N ALA A 7 18.17 19.07 -1.76
CA ALA A 7 16.99 18.65 -1.02
C ALA A 7 15.82 18.30 -1.96
N TRP A 8 15.60 19.10 -3.01
CA TRP A 8 14.59 18.82 -4.04
C TRP A 8 14.88 17.55 -4.83
N ILE A 9 16.15 17.34 -5.22
CA ILE A 9 16.58 16.13 -5.91
C ILE A 9 16.38 14.91 -5.01
N ALA A 10 16.79 14.99 -3.74
CA ALA A 10 16.62 13.92 -2.77
C ALA A 10 15.13 13.57 -2.57
N GLN A 11 14.25 14.57 -2.47
CA GLN A 11 12.81 14.36 -2.39
C GLN A 11 12.26 13.65 -3.63
N GLY A 12 12.68 14.07 -4.84
CA GLY A 12 12.28 13.43 -6.09
C GLY A 12 12.72 11.96 -6.17
N ILE A 13 13.96 11.66 -5.77
CA ILE A 13 14.47 10.28 -5.71
C ILE A 13 13.66 9.45 -4.70
N ALA A 14 13.40 9.99 -3.51
CA ALA A 14 12.68 9.28 -2.47
C ALA A 14 11.23 8.98 -2.89
N MET A 15 10.57 9.88 -3.62
CA MET A 15 9.24 9.65 -4.19
C MET A 15 9.26 8.54 -5.25
N ALA A 16 10.20 8.56 -6.19
CA ALA A 16 10.34 7.50 -7.20
C ALA A 16 10.67 6.13 -6.57
N GLN A 17 11.43 6.12 -5.47
CA GLN A 17 11.70 4.90 -4.70
C GLN A 17 10.45 4.38 -3.99
N LEU A 18 9.62 5.27 -3.43
CA LEU A 18 8.35 4.91 -2.79
C LEU A 18 7.38 4.31 -3.80
N GLU A 19 7.20 4.92 -4.97
CA GLU A 19 6.36 4.40 -6.07
C GLU A 19 6.82 3.01 -6.53
N ARG A 20 8.14 2.81 -6.64
CA ARG A 20 8.70 1.49 -6.97
C ARG A 20 8.42 0.46 -5.87
N LEU A 21 8.58 0.83 -4.61
CA LEU A 21 8.32 -0.05 -3.47
C LEU A 21 6.85 -0.47 -3.42
N GLU A 22 5.93 0.47 -3.65
CA GLU A 22 4.50 0.21 -3.79
C GLU A 22 4.23 -0.85 -4.86
N GLN A 23 4.74 -0.66 -6.08
CA GLN A 23 4.54 -1.61 -7.17
C GLN A 23 5.10 -3.01 -6.85
N GLN A 24 6.25 -3.06 -6.16
CA GLN A 24 6.86 -4.32 -5.72
C GLN A 24 6.02 -5.02 -4.64
N ALA A 25 5.55 -4.26 -3.64
CA ALA A 25 4.69 -4.78 -2.59
C ALA A 25 3.38 -5.31 -3.18
N MET A 26 2.75 -4.55 -4.08
CA MET A 26 1.54 -4.94 -4.80
C MET A 26 1.74 -6.27 -5.53
N ARG A 27 2.79 -6.35 -6.35
CA ARG A 27 3.09 -7.58 -7.11
C ARG A 27 3.33 -8.77 -6.20
N HIS A 28 4.05 -8.57 -5.10
CA HIS A 28 4.31 -9.62 -4.13
C HIS A 28 3.02 -10.15 -3.48
N VAL A 29 2.12 -9.24 -3.04
CA VAL A 29 0.83 -9.63 -2.46
C VAL A 29 -0.04 -10.35 -3.50
N LEU A 30 -0.04 -9.91 -4.76
CA LEU A 30 -0.77 -10.57 -5.85
C LEU A 30 -0.26 -11.99 -6.13
N ASP A 31 1.06 -12.18 -6.12
CA ASP A 31 1.67 -13.51 -6.29
C ASP A 31 1.30 -14.45 -5.12
N LEU A 32 1.31 -13.93 -3.88
CA LEU A 32 0.86 -14.68 -2.69
C LEU A 32 -0.63 -15.01 -2.75
N ALA A 33 -1.47 -14.05 -3.13
CA ALA A 33 -2.92 -14.25 -3.27
C ALA A 33 -3.22 -15.33 -4.31
N ARG A 34 -2.56 -15.29 -5.47
CA ARG A 34 -2.70 -16.31 -6.51
C ARG A 34 -2.27 -17.69 -6.01
N ALA A 35 -1.15 -17.78 -5.30
CA ALA A 35 -0.68 -19.04 -4.71
C ALA A 35 -1.68 -19.61 -3.69
N ALA A 36 -2.43 -18.74 -3.01
CA ALA A 36 -3.52 -19.10 -2.10
C ALA A 36 -4.86 -19.38 -2.80
N GLY A 37 -4.92 -19.37 -4.14
CA GLY A 37 -6.16 -19.56 -4.89
C GLY A 37 -7.13 -18.38 -4.79
N LEU A 38 -6.62 -17.18 -4.47
CA LEU A 38 -7.39 -15.93 -4.44
C LEU A 38 -7.13 -15.11 -5.70
N HIS A 39 -8.07 -14.24 -6.03
CA HIS A 39 -7.90 -13.20 -7.03
C HIS A 39 -8.08 -11.82 -6.39
N ALA A 40 -7.27 -10.86 -6.81
CA ALA A 40 -7.40 -9.49 -6.37
C ALA A 40 -8.04 -8.63 -7.47
N THR A 41 -8.71 -7.56 -7.06
CA THR A 41 -9.17 -6.49 -7.96
C THR A 41 -8.20 -5.31 -7.93
N THR A 42 -8.64 -4.13 -8.36
CA THR A 42 -7.87 -2.89 -8.28
C THR A 42 -7.67 -2.51 -6.81
N TYR A 43 -6.45 -2.11 -6.46
CA TYR A 43 -6.17 -1.59 -5.13
C TYR A 43 -6.90 -0.26 -4.91
N MET A 44 -7.18 0.05 -3.65
CA MET A 44 -7.88 1.26 -3.26
C MET A 44 -7.02 2.04 -2.26
N GLU A 45 -6.67 3.27 -2.61
CA GLU A 45 -6.06 4.19 -1.68
C GLU A 45 -7.16 4.77 -0.77
N PRO A 46 -7.01 4.69 0.57
CA PRO A 46 -7.92 5.41 1.45
C PRO A 46 -7.64 6.91 1.36
N ASP A 47 -8.70 7.71 1.26
CA ASP A 47 -8.60 9.16 1.38
C ASP A 47 -8.06 9.56 2.76
N VAL A 48 -7.37 10.70 2.83
CA VAL A 48 -6.79 11.26 4.06
C VAL A 48 -7.87 11.57 5.07
N ALA A 49 -7.61 11.24 6.35
CA ALA A 49 -8.49 11.49 7.48
C ALA A 49 -9.86 10.80 7.38
N THR A 50 -9.95 9.71 6.61
CA THR A 50 -11.17 8.89 6.55
C THR A 50 -11.12 7.73 7.54
N HIS A 51 -12.31 7.21 7.88
CA HIS A 51 -12.42 5.97 8.68
C HIS A 51 -11.67 4.81 8.02
N SER A 52 -11.71 4.71 6.69
CA SER A 52 -10.97 3.68 5.94
C SER A 52 -9.46 3.70 6.21
N GLN A 53 -8.86 4.89 6.35
CA GLN A 53 -7.46 5.04 6.69
C GLN A 53 -7.19 4.66 8.17
N GLN A 54 -8.08 5.03 9.07
CA GLN A 54 -7.99 4.66 10.49
C GLN A 54 -8.11 3.14 10.66
N ASP A 55 -9.04 2.51 9.96
CA ASP A 55 -9.24 1.06 9.93
C ASP A 55 -7.99 0.35 9.39
N LEU A 56 -7.36 0.91 8.34
CA LEU A 56 -6.12 0.38 7.80
C LEU A 56 -5.03 0.35 8.86
N PHE A 57 -4.81 1.48 9.55
CA PHE A 57 -3.82 1.58 10.63
C PHE A 57 -4.17 0.73 11.86
N GLY A 58 -5.46 0.44 12.09
CA GLY A 58 -5.90 -0.52 13.10
C GLY A 58 -5.71 -1.99 12.70
N SER A 59 -5.62 -2.28 11.40
CA SER A 59 -5.50 -3.64 10.86
C SER A 59 -4.06 -4.15 10.71
N VAL A 60 -3.07 -3.25 10.80
CA VAL A 60 -1.65 -3.56 10.67
C VAL A 60 -0.87 -3.03 11.87
N ASP A 61 0.28 -3.63 12.18
CA ASP A 61 1.20 -3.07 13.16
C ASP A 61 1.99 -1.90 12.56
N ALA A 62 1.31 -0.76 12.38
CA ALA A 62 1.89 0.44 11.78
C ALA A 62 3.08 0.98 12.61
N ALA A 63 3.04 0.80 13.94
CA ALA A 63 4.12 1.19 14.83
C ALA A 63 5.41 0.40 14.57
N ALA A 64 5.30 -0.92 14.33
CA ALA A 64 6.45 -1.74 13.93
C ALA A 64 7.03 -1.33 12.57
N LEU A 65 6.20 -0.80 11.66
CA LEU A 65 6.64 -0.22 10.39
C LEU A 65 7.19 1.20 10.51
N GLY A 66 7.13 1.80 11.69
CA GLY A 66 7.59 3.17 11.94
C GLY A 66 6.70 4.25 11.31
N VAL A 67 5.44 3.92 11.01
CA VAL A 67 4.47 4.85 10.40
C VAL A 67 3.33 5.13 11.38
N ARG A 68 2.88 6.39 11.45
CA ARG A 68 1.75 6.82 12.27
C ARG A 68 0.87 7.82 11.55
N LEU A 69 -0.39 7.95 12.00
CA LEU A 69 -1.25 9.07 11.61
C LEU A 69 -0.96 10.30 12.49
N THR A 70 -1.02 11.49 11.88
CA THR A 70 -1.02 12.77 12.60
C THR A 70 -2.43 13.11 13.08
N GLU A 71 -2.56 14.17 13.88
CA GLU A 71 -3.89 14.70 14.28
C GLU A 71 -4.76 15.14 13.09
N TYR A 72 -4.15 15.38 11.93
CA TYR A 72 -4.84 15.77 10.69
C TYR A 72 -5.12 14.59 9.75
N GLY A 73 -4.82 13.35 10.18
CA GLY A 73 -4.99 12.14 9.37
C GLY A 73 -3.94 11.95 8.27
N THR A 74 -2.90 12.79 8.19
CA THR A 74 -1.76 12.53 7.30
C THR A 74 -0.82 11.47 7.89
N MET A 75 -0.02 10.81 7.06
CA MET A 75 0.98 9.85 7.53
C MET A 75 2.31 10.53 7.86
N GLU A 76 2.96 10.05 8.92
CA GLU A 76 4.33 10.38 9.29
C GLU A 76 5.14 9.07 9.38
N PRO A 77 6.25 8.92 8.64
CA PRO A 77 6.89 9.91 7.77
C PRO A 77 6.03 10.27 6.54
N ARG A 78 6.18 11.51 6.05
CA ARG A 78 5.37 12.03 4.93
C ARG A 78 5.48 11.20 3.65
N LEU A 79 6.63 10.58 3.42
CA LEU A 79 6.84 9.62 2.32
C LEU A 79 6.43 8.23 2.77
N SER A 80 5.14 8.06 3.00
CA SER A 80 4.49 6.79 3.29
C SER A 80 3.36 6.55 2.30
N TYR A 81 3.04 5.30 2.07
CA TYR A 81 1.96 4.91 1.17
C TYR A 81 1.17 3.76 1.79
N SER A 82 -0.15 3.79 1.64
CA SER A 82 -1.07 2.80 2.22
C SER A 82 -2.19 2.51 1.24
N PHE A 83 -2.59 1.25 1.12
CA PHE A 83 -3.66 0.84 0.22
C PHE A 83 -4.39 -0.38 0.78
N TRP A 84 -5.64 -0.54 0.36
CA TRP A 84 -6.38 -1.78 0.47
C TRP A 84 -6.24 -2.59 -0.81
N LEU A 85 -6.16 -3.91 -0.68
CA LEU A 85 -6.24 -4.84 -1.81
C LEU A 85 -7.38 -5.84 -1.58
N PRO A 86 -8.55 -5.64 -2.19
CA PRO A 86 -9.66 -6.57 -2.05
C PRO A 86 -9.30 -7.93 -2.68
N LEU A 87 -9.43 -9.00 -1.89
CA LEU A 87 -9.20 -10.37 -2.32
C LEU A 87 -10.51 -11.15 -2.34
N HIS A 88 -10.67 -11.99 -3.35
CA HIS A 88 -11.86 -12.79 -3.58
C HIS A 88 -11.45 -14.25 -3.83
N PRO A 89 -12.29 -15.23 -3.45
CA PRO A 89 -12.04 -16.64 -3.77
C PRO A 89 -11.89 -16.82 -5.27
N GLY A 90 -10.80 -17.44 -5.73
CA GLY A 90 -10.65 -17.85 -7.12
C GLY A 90 -11.82 -18.77 -7.47
N GLY A 91 -12.68 -18.34 -8.40
CA GLY A 91 -13.78 -19.17 -8.87
C GLY A 91 -13.19 -20.49 -9.38
N GLY A 92 -13.60 -21.61 -8.78
CA GLY A 92 -13.38 -22.92 -9.37
C GLY A 92 -13.92 -22.89 -10.79
N ASP A 93 -13.15 -23.42 -11.73
CA ASP A 93 -13.55 -23.54 -13.12
C ASP A 93 -14.95 -24.19 -13.20
N PRO A 94 -16.00 -23.49 -13.67
CA PRO A 94 -17.33 -24.09 -13.79
C PRO A 94 -17.39 -25.19 -14.87
N ARG A 95 -16.25 -25.51 -15.53
CA ARG A 95 -16.15 -26.51 -16.60
C ARG A 95 -15.80 -27.92 -16.14
N THR A 96 -15.50 -28.16 -14.85
CA THR A 96 -15.28 -29.52 -14.31
C THR A 96 -16.47 -29.98 -13.47
N GLY A 97 -17.64 -30.05 -14.11
CA GLY A 97 -18.77 -30.85 -13.66
C GLY A 97 -19.03 -31.94 -14.70
N THR A 98 -18.29 -33.04 -14.62
CA THR A 98 -18.58 -34.29 -15.33
C THR A 98 -19.27 -35.26 -14.39
#